data_AF-A0A530BYF0-F1
#
_entry.id   AF-A0A530BYF0-F1
#
_cell.length_a   1.000
_cell.length_b   1.000
_cell.length_c   1.000
_cell.angle_alpha   90.00
_cell.angle_beta   90.00
_cell.angle_gamma   90.00
#
_symmetry.space_group_name_H-M   'P 1'
#
loop_
_entity.id
_entity.type
_entity.pdbx_description
1 polymer ?
#
loop_
_entity_poly.entity_id
_entity_poly.type
_entity_poly.pdbx_seq_one_letter_code
_entity_poly.pdbx_strand_id
1 'polypeptide(L)'
;MQTSARPRLRRAPAFALCALSVALLAGCTSTPQPKGMVDKRPRSKEYFAESEYGVKASPRVQFMRRGGGRDQLGKPYQVRGKWYYPKEDKRYAKVGLASWYGDAFHGRLTANGEVYDTAQLTAAHPTMPLPSYARVTNLETGSSVIVRVNDRGPY
;
A
#
# COMPACT_ATOMS: atom_id res chain seq x y z
N MET A 1 -81.92 -6.60 -19.66
CA MET A 1 -81.69 -5.31 -20.36
C MET A 1 -81.61 -4.20 -19.34
N GLN A 2 -80.41 -3.79 -18.93
CA GLN A 2 -80.14 -2.47 -18.35
C GLN A 2 -78.75 -2.04 -18.81
N THR A 3 -78.71 -0.92 -19.51
CA THR A 3 -77.53 -0.26 -20.07
C THR A 3 -76.92 0.66 -19.00
N SER A 4 -75.62 0.56 -18.77
CA SER A 4 -74.88 1.51 -17.92
C SER A 4 -73.89 2.28 -18.80
N ALA A 5 -74.15 3.56 -18.99
CA ALA A 5 -73.30 4.50 -19.71
C ALA A 5 -72.19 5.03 -18.79
N ARG A 6 -70.94 4.98 -19.24
CA ARG A 6 -69.79 5.54 -18.52
C ARG A 6 -69.64 7.05 -18.77
N PRO A 7 -69.29 7.87 -17.77
CA PRO A 7 -69.12 9.31 -17.93
C PRO A 7 -67.79 9.66 -18.60
N ARG A 8 -67.79 10.72 -19.42
CA ARG A 8 -66.62 11.30 -20.10
C ARG A 8 -65.88 12.24 -19.14
N LEU A 9 -64.61 11.98 -18.84
CA LEU A 9 -63.76 12.91 -18.09
C LEU A 9 -63.36 14.12 -18.97
N ARG A 10 -63.56 15.32 -18.41
CA ARG A 10 -63.13 16.60 -19.00
C ARG A 10 -61.62 16.78 -18.83
N ARG A 11 -60.92 17.16 -19.90
CA ARG A 11 -59.49 17.51 -19.87
C ARG A 11 -59.33 18.91 -19.26
N ALA A 12 -58.58 19.02 -18.18
CA ALA A 12 -58.17 20.31 -17.60
C ALA A 12 -57.04 20.95 -18.45
N PRO A 13 -56.92 22.28 -18.49
CA PRO A 13 -56.05 23.00 -19.42
C PRO A 13 -54.58 22.99 -18.97
N ALA A 14 -53.69 22.74 -19.94
CA ALA A 14 -52.25 22.47 -19.79
C ALA A 14 -51.37 23.66 -19.33
N PHE A 15 -51.96 24.77 -18.89
CA PHE A 15 -51.22 26.01 -18.58
C PHE A 15 -50.67 26.08 -17.14
N ALA A 16 -51.09 25.20 -16.24
CA ALA A 16 -50.58 25.16 -14.86
C ALA A 16 -49.24 24.42 -14.70
N LEU A 17 -48.76 23.70 -15.73
CA LEU A 17 -47.55 22.89 -15.66
C LEU A 17 -46.25 23.63 -16.01
N CYS A 18 -46.32 24.79 -16.67
CA CYS A 18 -45.13 25.53 -17.11
C CYS A 18 -44.55 26.49 -16.06
N ALA A 19 -45.28 26.82 -14.99
CA ALA A 19 -44.77 27.72 -13.95
C ALA A 19 -43.93 26.99 -12.88
N LEU A 20 -44.01 25.65 -12.81
CA LEU A 20 -43.24 24.86 -11.84
C LEU A 20 -41.82 24.51 -12.32
N SER A 21 -41.52 24.66 -13.62
CA SER A 21 -40.25 24.25 -14.22
C SER A 21 -39.14 25.30 -14.14
N VAL A 22 -39.45 26.58 -13.86
CA VAL A 22 -38.45 27.66 -13.77
C VAL A 22 -37.83 27.76 -12.37
N ALA A 23 -38.52 27.29 -11.32
CA ALA A 23 -38.00 27.33 -9.95
C ALA A 23 -36.94 26.24 -9.63
N LEU A 24 -36.72 25.28 -10.53
CA LEU A 24 -35.79 24.15 -10.32
C LEU A 24 -34.39 24.35 -10.94
N LEU A 25 -34.10 25.50 -11.56
CA LEU A 25 -32.84 25.74 -12.29
C LEU A 25 -31.81 26.61 -11.54
N ALA A 26 -32.06 27.03 -10.29
CA ALA A 26 -31.15 27.86 -9.50
C ALA A 26 -30.21 27.07 -8.56
N GLY A 27 -29.73 25.90 -8.99
CA GLY A 27 -29.05 24.92 -8.13
C GLY A 27 -27.57 24.64 -8.45
N CYS A 28 -26.83 25.54 -9.09
CA CYS A 28 -25.39 25.34 -9.36
C CYS A 28 -24.55 26.55 -8.92
N THR A 29 -24.32 26.67 -7.62
CA THR A 29 -23.15 27.39 -7.08
C THR A 29 -22.36 26.42 -6.22
N SER A 30 -21.22 25.96 -6.74
CA SER A 30 -20.27 25.12 -6.01
C SER A 30 -19.44 26.03 -5.11
N THR A 31 -19.81 26.11 -3.83
CA THR A 31 -18.97 26.71 -2.80
C THR A 31 -17.58 26.03 -2.78
N PRO A 32 -16.47 26.79 -2.79
CA PRO A 32 -15.15 26.21 -2.57
C PRO A 32 -15.11 25.58 -1.18
N GLN A 33 -14.88 24.28 -1.12
CA GLN A 33 -14.70 23.57 0.14
C GLN A 33 -13.49 24.19 0.88
N PRO A 34 -13.61 24.58 2.15
CA PRO A 34 -12.46 24.97 2.93
C PRO A 34 -11.45 23.81 2.91
N LYS A 35 -10.14 24.11 2.86
CA LYS A 35 -9.06 23.14 3.05
C LYS A 35 -9.10 22.64 4.49
N GLY A 36 -10.12 21.86 4.81
CA GLY A 36 -10.32 21.21 6.07
C GLY A 36 -9.39 20.02 6.14
N MET A 37 -8.46 20.12 7.09
CA MET A 37 -8.10 19.03 7.98
C MET A 37 -7.78 17.70 7.26
N VAL A 38 -6.49 17.46 7.02
CA VAL A 38 -6.01 16.08 6.83
C VAL A 38 -6.49 15.30 8.04
N ASP A 39 -7.52 14.47 7.84
CA ASP A 39 -7.96 13.49 8.83
C ASP A 39 -6.71 12.74 9.26
N LYS A 40 -6.24 13.00 10.48
CA LYS A 40 -5.23 12.18 11.12
C LYS A 40 -5.89 10.85 11.44
N ARG A 41 -6.07 10.02 10.41
CA ARG A 41 -6.46 8.63 10.57
C ARG A 41 -5.55 8.05 11.66
N PRO A 42 -6.11 7.35 12.67
CA PRO A 42 -5.28 6.74 13.69
C PRO A 42 -4.22 5.90 12.99
N ARG A 43 -2.94 6.18 13.27
CA ARG A 43 -1.83 5.43 12.67
C ARG A 43 -2.09 3.97 12.98
N SER A 44 -2.21 3.14 11.93
CA SER A 44 -2.29 1.69 12.09
C SER A 44 -1.13 1.27 12.99
N LYS A 45 -1.36 0.41 13.98
CA LYS A 45 -0.29 -0.16 14.81
C LYS A 45 0.81 -0.65 13.87
N GLU A 46 1.92 0.07 13.79
CA GLU A 46 3.01 -0.30 12.91
C GLU A 46 3.61 -1.58 13.47
N TYR A 47 3.68 -2.64 12.67
CA TYR A 47 4.36 -3.89 13.07
C TYR A 47 5.83 -3.64 13.43
N PHE A 48 6.39 -2.52 12.95
CA PHE A 48 7.72 -2.04 13.20
C PHE A 48 7.65 -0.71 13.95
N ALA A 49 7.52 -0.76 15.27
CA ALA A 49 7.35 0.45 16.09
C ALA A 49 8.66 1.25 16.17
N GLU A 50 8.62 2.53 15.77
CA GLU A 50 9.79 3.43 15.86
C GLU A 50 10.37 3.48 17.28
N SER A 51 9.53 3.43 18.31
CA SER A 51 9.95 3.41 19.72
C SER A 51 10.75 2.16 20.10
N GLU A 52 10.52 1.03 19.45
CA GLU A 52 11.25 -0.22 19.70
C GLU A 52 12.53 -0.28 18.87
N TYR A 53 12.45 0.08 17.59
CA TYR A 53 13.55 -0.12 16.64
C TYR A 53 14.49 1.09 16.50
N GLY A 54 14.06 2.27 16.93
CA GLY A 54 14.81 3.52 16.81
C GLY A 54 14.88 4.08 15.39
N VAL A 55 14.14 3.49 14.44
CA VAL A 55 14.07 3.94 13.05
C VAL A 55 12.61 4.00 12.58
N LYS A 56 12.32 4.98 11.71
CA LYS A 56 10.99 5.17 11.14
C LYS A 56 10.64 4.08 10.15
N ALA A 57 9.39 3.66 10.15
CA ALA A 57 8.87 2.80 9.11
C ALA A 57 8.88 3.51 7.75
N SER A 58 9.23 2.80 6.68
CA SER A 58 9.32 3.35 5.32
C SER A 58 7.96 3.80 4.79
N PRO A 59 7.86 4.79 3.89
CA PRO A 59 6.57 5.25 3.38
C PRO A 59 5.87 4.18 2.53
N ARG A 60 4.53 4.20 2.55
CA ARG A 60 3.68 3.42 1.62
C ARG A 60 3.43 4.23 0.35
N VAL A 61 3.54 3.59 -0.80
CA VAL A 61 3.28 4.18 -2.12
C VAL A 61 2.05 3.54 -2.76
N GLN A 62 1.26 4.33 -3.50
CA GLN A 62 0.02 3.86 -4.14
C GLN A 62 0.29 3.14 -5.46
N PHE A 63 1.28 3.60 -6.23
CA PHE A 63 1.63 3.00 -7.52
C PHE A 63 2.79 2.02 -7.34
N MET A 64 2.51 0.73 -7.49
CA MET A 64 3.50 -0.33 -7.40
C MET A 64 4.14 -0.55 -8.76
N ARG A 65 5.16 0.24 -9.09
CA ARG A 65 6.04 -0.11 -10.22
C ARG A 65 6.97 -1.23 -9.75
N ARG A 66 6.97 -2.36 -10.45
CA ARG A 66 7.92 -3.44 -10.19
C ARG A 66 9.34 -2.95 -10.46
N GLY A 67 10.27 -3.28 -9.55
CA GLY A 67 11.67 -2.84 -9.62
C GLY A 67 11.84 -1.36 -9.28
N GLY A 68 12.85 -0.71 -9.90
CA GLY A 68 13.15 0.72 -9.66
C GLY A 68 13.97 1.01 -8.41
N GLY A 69 14.49 -0.03 -7.75
CA GLY A 69 15.45 0.11 -6.67
C GLY A 69 16.80 0.61 -7.12
N ARG A 70 17.59 1.09 -6.16
CA ARG A 70 18.97 1.54 -6.36
C ARG A 70 19.94 0.45 -5.96
N ASP A 71 21.04 0.37 -6.70
CA ASP A 71 22.19 -0.43 -6.30
C ASP A 71 22.97 0.30 -5.21
N GLN A 72 23.14 -0.35 -4.06
CA GLN A 72 23.79 0.23 -2.89
C GLN A 72 24.42 -0.84 -2.01
N LEU A 73 25.68 -0.61 -1.61
CA LEU A 73 26.22 -1.27 -0.43
C LEU A 73 25.50 -0.77 0.83
N GLY A 74 25.30 0.55 0.92
CA GLY A 74 24.70 1.22 2.08
C GLY A 74 25.76 1.66 3.10
N LYS A 75 25.43 2.68 3.88
CA LYS A 75 26.23 3.14 5.03
C LYS A 75 25.97 2.26 6.25
N PRO A 76 26.90 2.17 7.21
CA PRO A 76 26.61 1.58 8.52
C PRO A 76 25.39 2.23 9.16
N TYR A 77 24.58 1.44 9.86
CA TYR A 77 23.33 1.90 10.45
C TYR A 77 23.01 1.14 11.73
N GLN A 78 22.15 1.71 12.57
CA GLN A 78 21.80 1.15 13.88
C GLN A 78 20.30 0.86 13.94
N VAL A 79 19.94 -0.31 14.47
CA VAL A 79 18.55 -0.71 14.73
C VAL A 79 18.51 -1.45 16.07
N ARG A 80 17.57 -1.11 16.96
CA ARG A 80 17.48 -1.65 18.34
C ARG A 80 18.81 -1.55 19.11
N GLY A 81 19.55 -0.45 18.94
CA GLY A 81 20.87 -0.26 19.56
C GLY A 81 22.01 -1.08 18.95
N LYS A 82 21.74 -2.01 18.03
CA LYS A 82 22.75 -2.85 17.38
C LYS A 82 23.21 -2.23 16.06
N TRP A 83 24.53 -2.14 15.88
CA TRP A 83 25.15 -1.65 14.65
C TRP A 83 25.25 -2.75 13.59
N TYR A 84 24.96 -2.37 12.35
CA TYR A 84 25.07 -3.19 11.16
C TYR A 84 25.99 -2.50 10.15
N TYR A 85 26.88 -3.29 9.55
CA TYR A 85 27.88 -2.83 8.61
C TYR A 85 27.70 -3.58 7.29
N PRO A 86 26.96 -3.00 6.32
CA PRO A 86 26.84 -3.58 5.01
C PRO A 86 28.20 -3.80 4.36
N LYS A 87 28.40 -5.00 3.81
CA LYS A 87 29.64 -5.39 3.15
C LYS A 87 29.33 -6.42 2.06
N GLU A 88 30.13 -6.40 1.01
CA GLU A 88 30.11 -7.47 0.03
C GLU A 88 30.89 -8.67 0.58
N ASP A 89 30.27 -9.85 0.53
CA ASP A 89 30.93 -11.11 0.83
C ASP A 89 30.50 -12.14 -0.23
N LYS A 90 31.40 -12.39 -1.18
CA LYS A 90 31.15 -13.27 -2.32
C LYS A 90 31.03 -14.76 -1.92
N ARG A 91 31.42 -15.11 -0.70
CA ARG A 91 31.36 -16.48 -0.16
C ARG A 91 30.39 -16.59 1.01
N TYR A 92 29.48 -15.61 1.15
CA TYR A 92 28.53 -15.61 2.23
C TYR A 92 27.65 -16.86 2.19
N ALA A 93 27.70 -17.62 3.29
CA ALA A 93 26.84 -18.75 3.56
C ALA A 93 26.52 -18.76 5.05
N LYS A 94 25.24 -18.96 5.39
CA LYS A 94 24.79 -18.97 6.78
C LYS A 94 23.59 -19.89 6.94
N VAL A 95 23.55 -20.61 8.06
CA VAL A 95 22.37 -21.34 8.53
C VAL A 95 21.70 -20.53 9.64
N GLY A 96 20.38 -20.46 9.64
CA GLY A 96 19.61 -19.76 10.66
C GLY A 96 18.11 -19.81 10.38
N LEU A 97 17.36 -19.20 11.28
CA LEU A 97 15.91 -19.07 11.12
C LEU A 97 15.58 -18.07 10.01
N ALA A 98 14.63 -18.45 9.16
CA ALA A 98 13.99 -17.58 8.20
C ALA A 98 12.57 -17.25 8.69
N SER A 99 12.14 -16.01 8.43
CA SER A 99 10.78 -15.54 8.67
C SER A 99 10.25 -14.85 7.42
N TRP A 100 8.93 -14.64 7.35
CA TRP A 100 8.27 -13.98 6.22
C TRP A 100 7.58 -12.70 6.67
N TYR A 101 7.47 -11.73 5.76
CA TYR A 101 6.71 -10.51 5.99
C TYR A 101 5.25 -10.70 5.60
N GLY A 102 4.34 -10.23 6.44
CA GLY A 102 2.92 -10.19 6.13
C GLY A 102 2.47 -8.92 5.39
N ASP A 103 1.20 -8.88 5.04
CA ASP A 103 0.56 -7.84 4.22
C ASP A 103 0.69 -6.41 4.78
N ALA A 104 1.04 -6.26 6.06
CA ALA A 104 1.28 -4.97 6.70
C ALA A 104 2.37 -4.14 5.99
N PHE A 105 3.33 -4.80 5.35
CA PHE A 105 4.40 -4.15 4.59
C PHE A 105 4.04 -3.89 3.14
N HIS A 106 2.99 -4.52 2.61
CA HIS A 106 2.63 -4.44 1.19
C HIS A 106 2.48 -3.00 0.71
N GLY A 107 3.13 -2.65 -0.39
CA GLY A 107 3.15 -1.30 -0.95
C GLY A 107 4.11 -0.33 -0.25
N ARG A 108 4.88 -0.75 0.76
CA ARG A 108 5.91 0.10 1.38
C ARG A 108 7.22 0.02 0.61
N LEU A 109 8.01 1.08 0.71
CA LEU A 109 9.36 1.07 0.14
C LEU A 109 10.28 0.16 0.94
N THR A 110 11.05 -0.67 0.26
CA THR A 110 12.18 -1.40 0.82
C THR A 110 13.38 -0.46 1.00
N ALA A 111 14.43 -0.91 1.67
CA ALA A 111 15.64 -0.14 1.88
C ALA A 111 16.33 0.31 0.58
N ASN A 112 16.22 -0.45 -0.52
CA ASN A 112 16.77 -0.02 -1.81
C ASN A 112 15.82 0.86 -2.63
N GLY A 113 14.59 1.07 -2.16
CA GLY A 113 13.58 1.91 -2.79
C GLY A 113 12.64 1.17 -3.76
N GLU A 114 12.76 -0.15 -3.89
CA GLU A 114 11.71 -0.96 -4.53
C GLU A 114 10.44 -0.93 -3.69
N VAL A 115 9.31 -1.25 -4.31
CA VAL A 115 8.05 -1.43 -3.57
C VAL A 115 7.95 -2.90 -3.16
N TYR A 116 7.76 -3.14 -1.86
CA TYR A 116 7.49 -4.49 -1.39
C TYR A 116 6.10 -4.95 -1.87
N ASP A 117 6.11 -6.07 -2.58
CA ASP A 117 4.95 -6.75 -3.13
C ASP A 117 4.98 -8.21 -2.64
N THR A 118 3.88 -8.65 -2.02
CA THR A 118 3.77 -9.97 -1.37
C THR A 118 3.77 -11.11 -2.39
N ALA A 119 3.48 -10.80 -3.66
CA ALA A 119 3.55 -11.75 -4.77
C ALA A 119 4.97 -11.92 -5.34
N GLN A 120 5.97 -11.13 -4.89
CA GLN A 120 7.35 -11.22 -5.40
C GLN A 120 8.24 -12.09 -4.51
N LEU A 121 9.12 -12.87 -5.14
CA LEU A 121 10.17 -13.62 -4.46
C LEU A 121 11.32 -12.69 -4.02
N THR A 122 11.05 -11.91 -2.98
CA THR A 122 11.98 -10.96 -2.39
C THR A 122 12.31 -11.30 -0.94
N ALA A 123 13.44 -10.81 -0.45
CA ALA A 123 13.94 -11.07 0.91
C ALA A 123 14.67 -9.85 1.48
N ALA A 124 14.85 -9.88 2.80
CA ALA A 124 15.67 -8.93 3.53
C ALA A 124 16.96 -9.59 4.03
N HIS A 125 18.06 -8.84 4.00
CA HIS A 125 19.31 -9.24 4.64
C HIS A 125 19.97 -8.04 5.33
N PRO A 126 20.55 -8.18 6.53
CA PRO A 126 21.08 -7.02 7.26
C PRO A 126 22.25 -6.36 6.53
N THR A 127 23.16 -7.14 5.93
CA THR A 127 24.46 -6.61 5.47
C THR A 127 24.80 -6.84 4.01
N MET A 128 23.98 -7.56 3.24
CA MET A 128 24.31 -7.81 1.83
C MET A 128 24.18 -6.51 1.03
N PRO A 129 24.92 -6.33 -0.09
CA PRO A 129 24.61 -5.29 -1.06
C PRO A 129 23.17 -5.43 -1.54
N LEU A 130 22.50 -4.32 -1.81
CA LEU A 130 21.15 -4.32 -2.37
C LEU A 130 21.19 -3.75 -3.79
N PRO A 131 20.49 -4.35 -4.77
CA PRO A 131 19.95 -5.69 -4.68
C PRO A 131 21.07 -6.75 -4.64
N SER A 132 20.74 -7.94 -4.15
CA SER A 132 21.53 -9.15 -4.33
C SER A 132 20.60 -10.33 -4.61
N TYR A 133 21.16 -11.51 -4.87
CA TYR A 133 20.40 -12.75 -4.94
C TYR A 133 20.92 -13.74 -3.90
N ALA A 134 20.01 -14.48 -3.28
CA ALA A 134 20.35 -15.53 -2.33
C ALA A 134 19.60 -16.81 -2.68
N ARG A 135 20.27 -17.95 -2.58
CA ARG A 135 19.60 -19.26 -2.56
C ARG A 135 19.23 -19.55 -1.11
N VAL A 136 17.94 -19.78 -0.87
CA VAL A 136 17.43 -20.22 0.42
C VAL A 136 17.05 -21.69 0.27
N THR A 137 17.57 -22.52 1.17
CA THR A 137 17.27 -23.95 1.22
C THR A 137 16.53 -24.24 2.52
N ASN A 138 15.35 -24.85 2.42
CA ASN A 138 14.70 -25.43 3.59
C ASN A 138 15.45 -26.70 3.96
N LEU A 139 16.05 -26.73 5.16
CA LEU A 139 16.87 -27.84 5.62
C LEU A 139 16.07 -29.10 5.96
N GLU A 140 14.77 -28.97 6.23
CA GLU A 140 13.89 -30.11 6.52
C GLU A 140 13.52 -30.87 5.24
N THR A 141 13.25 -30.15 4.15
CA THR A 141 12.78 -30.74 2.89
C THR A 141 13.85 -30.82 1.79
N GLY A 142 14.98 -30.13 1.96
CA GLY A 142 16.02 -29.96 0.94
C GLY A 142 15.62 -29.07 -0.24
N SER A 143 14.38 -28.55 -0.26
CA SER A 143 13.90 -27.69 -1.35
C SER A 143 14.59 -26.32 -1.31
N SER A 144 14.85 -25.73 -2.48
CA SER A 144 15.50 -24.41 -2.57
C SER A 144 14.81 -23.45 -3.53
N VAL A 145 14.93 -22.16 -3.24
CA VAL A 145 14.45 -21.06 -4.08
C VAL A 145 15.52 -19.97 -4.14
N ILE A 146 15.62 -19.27 -5.28
CA ILE A 146 16.43 -18.07 -5.41
C ILE A 146 15.53 -16.86 -5.20
N VAL A 147 15.91 -15.98 -4.28
CA VAL A 147 15.18 -14.76 -3.94
C VAL A 147 16.03 -13.53 -4.20
N ARG A 148 15.37 -12.42 -4.56
CA ARG A 148 16.02 -11.12 -4.67
C ARG A 148 16.07 -10.46 -3.29
N VAL A 149 17.27 -10.18 -2.80
CA VAL A 149 17.48 -9.41 -1.57
C VAL A 149 17.42 -7.93 -1.92
N ASN A 150 16.35 -7.24 -1.54
CA ASN A 150 16.13 -5.82 -1.84
C ASN A 150 15.84 -4.96 -0.60
N ASP A 151 15.82 -5.58 0.59
CA ASP A 151 15.50 -4.91 1.84
C ASP A 151 16.48 -5.25 2.97
N ARG A 152 16.37 -4.54 4.11
CA ARG A 152 17.19 -4.73 5.31
C ARG A 152 16.41 -5.40 6.44
N GLY A 153 17.14 -6.11 7.28
CA GLY A 153 16.61 -6.96 8.35
C GLY A 153 16.99 -8.43 8.14
N PRO A 154 16.65 -9.34 9.05
CA PRO A 154 15.87 -9.11 10.28
C PRO A 154 16.67 -8.43 11.41
N TYR A 155 15.96 -7.91 12.43
CA TYR A 155 16.49 -7.13 13.57
C TYR A 155 15.98 -7.61 14.92
#